data_AF-A0A7X9BPZ1-F1
#
_entry.id   AF-A0A7X9BPZ1-F1
#
_cell.length_a   1.000
_cell.length_b   1.000
_cell.length_c   1.000
_cell.angle_alpha   90.00
_cell.angle_beta   90.00
_cell.angle_gamma   90.00
#
_symmetry.space_group_name_H-M   'P 1'
#
loop_
_entity.id
_entity.type
_entity.pdbx_description
1 polymer ?
#
loop_
_entity_poly.entity_id
_entity_poly.type
_entity_poly.pdbx_seq_one_letter_code
_entity_poly.pdbx_strand_id
1 'polypeptide(L)'
;MADLVMELTNWEIYSAREVRNKYSLNRANRFRGSVVRDGHEYAVYLVSSNPYARTLSAIQGEIKFLACSTPIRRAMVFAPNHDVLERFGLDDQEAEELLLLIYPDSLQLLNNYHSDEFQSYLQSLVAGFAPTDSPFADYEADDEYVADLILNDIVKINSLAAYFHLQHRKKVSIICLDSQKELMQSRFPSARQIIIPNKKGVDSFARRT
;
A
#
# COMPACT_ATOMS: atom_id res chain seq x y z
N MET A 1 -0.36 3.17 18.38
CA MET A 1 -0.20 1.71 18.50
C MET A 1 -1.41 1.08 19.14
N ALA A 2 -1.93 1.58 20.28
CA ALA A 2 -3.18 1.06 20.84
C ALA A 2 -4.32 1.00 19.80
N ASP A 3 -4.52 2.09 19.05
CA ASP A 3 -5.58 2.13 18.02
C ASP A 3 -5.29 1.19 16.83
N LEU A 4 -4.03 1.07 16.39
CA LEU A 4 -3.65 0.08 15.37
C LEU A 4 -3.92 -1.35 15.82
N VAL A 5 -3.70 -1.63 17.11
CA VAL A 5 -3.93 -2.96 17.71
C VAL A 5 -5.41 -3.27 17.83
N MET A 6 -6.25 -2.28 18.10
CA MET A 6 -7.70 -2.47 18.19
C MET A 6 -8.34 -2.67 16.81
N GLU A 7 -7.83 -1.99 15.79
CA GLU A 7 -8.46 -1.98 14.46
C GLU A 7 -7.95 -3.11 13.56
N LEU A 8 -6.67 -3.47 13.56
CA LEU A 8 -6.14 -4.51 12.65
C LEU A 8 -6.36 -5.94 13.19
N THR A 9 -7.62 -6.36 13.29
CA THR A 9 -8.03 -7.60 13.99
C THR A 9 -7.53 -8.90 13.35
N ASN A 10 -7.22 -8.88 12.05
CA ASN A 10 -6.76 -10.05 11.28
C ASN A 10 -5.26 -10.01 10.99
N TRP A 11 -4.49 -9.30 11.82
CA TRP A 11 -3.06 -9.13 11.67
C TRP A 11 -2.37 -9.55 12.97
N GLU A 12 -1.23 -10.24 12.85
CA GLU A 12 -0.35 -10.39 14.00
C GLU A 12 0.41 -9.08 14.21
N ILE A 13 0.52 -8.61 15.44
CA ILE A 13 1.11 -7.30 15.73
C ILE A 13 2.28 -7.46 16.67
N TYR A 14 3.43 -6.93 16.26
CA TYR A 14 4.66 -6.93 17.03
C TYR A 14 5.02 -5.50 17.41
N SER A 15 5.30 -5.27 18.69
CA SER A 15 5.75 -3.97 19.17
C SER A 15 7.13 -3.63 18.60
N ALA A 16 7.47 -2.33 18.55
CA ALA A 16 8.81 -1.91 18.12
C ALA A 16 9.94 -2.59 18.92
N ARG A 17 9.72 -2.90 20.21
CA ARG A 17 10.70 -3.58 21.05
C ARG A 17 10.94 -5.02 20.59
N GLU A 18 9.87 -5.76 20.29
CA GLU A 18 9.96 -7.15 19.83
C GLU A 18 10.70 -7.23 18.49
N VAL A 19 10.32 -6.39 17.53
CA VAL A 19 10.96 -6.33 16.21
C VAL A 19 12.44 -5.97 16.33
N ARG A 20 12.80 -4.98 17.17
CA ARG A 20 14.19 -4.60 17.39
C ARG A 20 15.01 -5.72 18.00
N ASN A 21 14.44 -6.46 18.95
CA ASN A 21 15.11 -7.61 19.55
C ASN A 21 15.27 -8.75 18.53
N LYS A 22 14.22 -9.04 17.76
CA LYS A 22 14.19 -10.10 16.73
C LYS A 22 15.26 -9.89 15.67
N TYR A 23 15.45 -8.63 15.22
CA TYR A 23 16.34 -8.31 14.11
C TYR A 23 17.61 -7.53 14.51
N SER A 24 17.91 -7.45 15.81
CA SER A 24 19.07 -6.70 16.35
C SER A 24 19.16 -5.25 15.84
N LEU A 25 18.02 -4.56 15.75
CA LEU A 25 17.93 -3.21 15.20
C LEU A 25 18.25 -2.13 16.24
N ASN A 26 18.66 -0.96 15.76
CA ASN A 26 19.00 0.19 16.60
C ASN A 26 17.74 0.75 17.29
N ARG A 27 17.89 1.25 18.52
CA ARG A 27 16.81 1.94 19.23
C ARG A 27 16.38 3.25 18.56
N ALA A 28 17.24 3.85 17.72
CA ALA A 28 16.97 5.07 16.98
C ALA A 28 16.01 4.88 15.79
N ASN A 29 15.64 3.64 15.46
CA ASN A 29 14.67 3.36 14.42
C ASN A 29 13.27 3.91 14.78
N ARG A 30 12.59 4.50 13.81
CA ARG A 30 11.36 5.30 13.94
C ARG A 30 10.09 4.49 13.79
N PHE A 31 10.14 3.28 13.21
CA PHE A 31 8.97 2.43 13.10
C PHE A 31 8.32 2.17 14.48
N ARG A 32 7.00 2.03 14.49
CA ARG A 32 6.18 1.87 15.71
C ARG A 32 5.96 0.41 16.10
N GLY A 33 6.15 -0.49 15.15
CA GLY A 33 6.07 -1.94 15.28
C GLY A 33 6.10 -2.56 13.89
N SER A 34 5.75 -3.84 13.83
CA SER A 34 5.42 -4.49 12.58
C SER A 34 4.06 -5.18 12.68
N VAL A 35 3.44 -5.41 11.53
CA VAL A 35 2.26 -6.25 11.40
C VAL A 35 2.56 -7.37 10.42
N VAL A 36 2.03 -8.56 10.68
CA VAL A 36 2.22 -9.74 9.82
C VAL A 36 0.87 -10.26 9.37
N ARG A 37 0.78 -10.56 8.09
CA ARG A 37 -0.37 -11.24 7.49
C ARG A 37 0.12 -12.11 6.34
N ASP A 38 -0.42 -13.33 6.25
CA ASP A 38 -0.14 -14.28 5.17
C ASP A 38 1.37 -14.51 4.94
N GLY A 39 2.15 -14.48 6.02
CA GLY A 39 3.62 -14.64 6.00
C GLY A 39 4.40 -13.38 5.65
N HIS A 40 3.74 -12.26 5.34
CA HIS A 40 4.35 -10.99 4.98
C HIS A 40 4.41 -10.03 6.18
N GLU A 41 5.61 -9.64 6.59
CA GLU A 41 5.85 -8.67 7.67
C GLU A 41 6.03 -7.25 7.12
N TYR A 42 5.24 -6.29 7.62
CA TYR A 42 5.27 -4.88 7.25
C TYR A 42 5.79 -4.04 8.43
N ALA A 43 6.83 -3.25 8.21
CA ALA A 43 7.20 -2.20 9.15
C ALA A 43 6.16 -1.07 9.14
N VAL A 44 5.65 -0.69 10.31
CA VAL A 44 4.60 0.32 10.43
C VAL A 44 5.16 1.66 10.91
N TYR A 45 4.87 2.71 10.16
CA TYR A 45 5.23 4.09 10.45
C TYR A 45 3.98 4.94 10.65
N LEU A 46 4.02 5.83 11.66
CA LEU A 46 3.01 6.84 11.89
C LEU A 46 3.66 8.21 11.75
N VAL A 47 3.27 8.97 10.73
CA VAL A 47 3.80 10.30 10.44
C VAL A 47 2.92 11.36 11.11
N SER A 48 3.54 12.39 11.68
CA SER A 48 2.80 13.53 12.25
C SER A 48 2.18 14.41 11.17
N SER A 49 1.23 15.28 11.52
CA SER A 49 0.59 16.23 10.58
C SER A 49 1.51 17.27 9.97
N ASN A 50 2.58 17.64 10.67
CA ASN A 50 3.60 18.54 10.14
C ASN A 50 5.01 17.96 10.35
N PRO A 51 5.39 16.93 9.58
CA PRO A 51 6.70 16.34 9.71
C PRO A 51 7.77 17.28 9.13
N TYR A 52 8.93 17.35 9.78
CA TYR A 52 10.10 17.99 9.16
C TYR A 52 10.59 17.14 7.98
N ALA A 53 11.14 17.76 6.93
CA ALA A 53 11.71 17.05 5.78
C ALA A 53 12.75 16.01 6.21
N ARG A 54 13.64 16.37 7.15
CA ARG A 54 14.61 15.43 7.75
C ARG A 54 13.98 14.18 8.37
N THR A 55 12.74 14.29 8.88
CA THR A 55 12.02 13.15 9.46
C THR A 55 11.55 12.21 8.37
N LEU A 56 10.99 12.75 7.28
CA LEU A 56 10.55 11.98 6.12
C LEU A 56 11.73 11.25 5.48
N SER A 57 12.83 11.96 5.19
CA SER A 57 14.04 11.35 4.64
C SER A 57 14.64 10.28 5.54
N ALA A 58 14.56 10.47 6.86
CA ALA A 58 15.04 9.45 7.79
C ALA A 58 14.13 8.21 7.84
N ILE A 59 12.82 8.36 7.64
CA ILE A 59 11.89 7.22 7.51
C ILE A 59 12.16 6.47 6.19
N GLN A 60 12.29 7.18 5.07
CA GLN A 60 12.63 6.57 3.78
C GLN A 60 13.96 5.80 3.84
N GLY A 61 15.00 6.41 4.41
CA GLY A 61 16.30 5.75 4.60
C GLY A 61 16.21 4.51 5.50
N GLU A 62 15.34 4.54 6.51
CA GLU A 62 15.08 3.40 7.37
C GLU A 62 14.33 2.27 6.64
N ILE A 63 13.31 2.59 5.85
CA ILE A 63 12.60 1.62 5.00
C ILE A 63 13.59 0.94 4.06
N LYS A 64 14.42 1.71 3.35
CA LYS A 64 15.49 1.17 2.50
C LYS A 64 16.45 0.26 3.27
N PHE A 65 16.91 0.69 4.45
CA PHE A 65 17.80 -0.12 5.27
C PHE A 65 17.17 -1.46 5.68
N LEU A 66 15.93 -1.44 6.18
CA LEU A 66 15.20 -2.65 6.56
C LEU A 66 15.03 -3.57 5.36
N ALA A 67 14.61 -3.00 4.24
CA ALA A 67 14.38 -3.72 3.00
C ALA A 67 15.66 -4.28 2.39
N CYS A 68 16.86 -3.80 2.72
CA CYS A 68 18.12 -4.41 2.25
C CYS A 68 18.74 -5.37 3.27
N SER A 69 18.59 -5.09 4.56
CA SER A 69 19.41 -5.67 5.63
C SER A 69 18.66 -6.63 6.53
N THR A 70 17.34 -6.79 6.33
CA THR A 70 16.48 -7.62 7.17
C THR A 70 15.47 -8.41 6.31
N PRO A 71 14.77 -9.39 6.91
CA PRO A 71 13.62 -10.03 6.26
C PRO A 71 12.40 -9.11 6.08
N ILE A 72 12.34 -7.94 6.73
CA ILE A 72 11.23 -7.00 6.54
C ILE A 72 11.46 -6.23 5.24
N ARG A 73 10.79 -6.69 4.18
CA ARG A 73 10.87 -6.10 2.83
C ARG A 73 9.68 -5.19 2.49
N ARG A 74 8.71 -5.04 3.40
CA ARG A 74 7.48 -4.27 3.17
C ARG A 74 7.28 -3.21 4.25
N ALA A 75 6.60 -2.13 3.91
CA ALA A 75 6.29 -1.07 4.86
C ALA A 75 4.91 -0.46 4.63
N MET A 76 4.29 -0.01 5.74
CA MET A 76 3.08 0.80 5.74
C MET A 76 3.40 2.13 6.40
N VAL A 77 3.13 3.23 5.71
CA VAL A 77 3.28 4.58 6.23
C VAL A 77 1.91 5.22 6.31
N PHE A 78 1.48 5.45 7.54
CA PHE A 78 0.23 6.13 7.84
C PHE A 78 0.49 7.62 8.05
N ALA A 79 -0.19 8.45 7.27
CA ALA A 79 -0.16 9.90 7.36
C ALA A 79 -1.55 10.46 7.67
N PRO A 80 -1.66 11.62 8.33
CA PRO A 80 -2.96 12.16 8.72
C PRO A 80 -3.71 12.87 7.59
N ASN A 81 -3.06 13.14 6.45
CA ASN A 81 -3.67 13.78 5.28
C ASN A 81 -2.81 13.57 4.03
N HIS A 82 -3.38 13.90 2.86
CA HIS A 82 -2.74 13.73 1.56
C HIS A 82 -1.50 14.61 1.38
N ASP A 83 -1.49 15.84 1.89
CA ASP A 83 -0.34 16.74 1.80
C ASP A 83 0.93 16.09 2.40
N VAL A 84 0.78 15.37 3.52
CA VAL A 84 1.90 14.65 4.14
C VAL A 84 2.34 13.46 3.29
N LEU A 85 1.43 12.74 2.64
CA LEU A 85 1.78 11.65 1.72
C LEU A 85 2.52 12.17 0.48
N GLU A 86 2.05 13.28 -0.11
CA GLU A 86 2.73 13.89 -1.26
C GLU A 86 4.15 14.34 -0.91
N ARG A 87 4.33 14.92 0.27
CA ARG A 87 5.65 15.30 0.79
C ARG A 87 6.55 14.11 1.13
N PHE A 88 5.97 12.94 1.41
CA PHE A 88 6.74 11.71 1.61
C PHE A 88 7.47 11.30 0.33
N GLY A 89 6.87 11.59 -0.83
CA GLY A 89 7.48 11.35 -2.13
C GLY A 89 7.44 9.89 -2.58
N LEU A 90 7.94 9.66 -3.80
CA LEU A 90 7.92 8.38 -4.50
C LEU A 90 9.34 7.85 -4.78
N ASP A 91 10.34 8.24 -3.99
CA ASP A 91 11.73 7.88 -4.27
C ASP A 91 11.92 6.36 -4.28
N ASP A 92 12.85 5.90 -5.12
CA ASP A 92 13.14 4.49 -5.38
C ASP A 92 13.38 3.73 -4.07
N GLN A 93 12.41 2.87 -3.72
CA GLN A 93 12.47 2.05 -2.52
C GLN A 93 12.89 0.65 -2.92
N GLU A 94 13.90 0.12 -2.24
CA GLU A 94 14.31 -1.29 -2.32
C GLU A 94 13.28 -2.23 -1.67
N ALA A 95 12.15 -1.67 -1.20
CA ALA A 95 11.05 -2.43 -0.61
C ALA A 95 10.31 -3.20 -1.71
N GLU A 96 9.81 -4.38 -1.37
CA GLU A 96 8.91 -5.16 -2.23
C GLU A 96 7.52 -4.50 -2.32
N GLU A 97 7.12 -3.78 -1.28
CA GLU A 97 5.82 -3.09 -1.21
C GLU A 97 5.90 -1.92 -0.21
N LEU A 98 5.34 -0.77 -0.59
CA LEU A 98 5.25 0.41 0.27
C LEU A 98 3.86 1.02 0.17
N LEU A 99 3.04 0.79 1.19
CA LEU A 99 1.69 1.33 1.27
C LEU A 99 1.71 2.71 1.91
N LEU A 100 1.23 3.72 1.17
CA LEU A 100 1.06 5.09 1.66
C LEU A 100 -0.42 5.36 1.96
N LEU A 101 -0.76 5.38 3.25
CA LEU A 101 -2.14 5.29 3.74
C LEU A 101 -2.55 6.52 4.57
N ILE A 102 -3.82 6.88 4.51
CA ILE A 102 -4.40 7.97 5.31
C ILE A 102 -4.94 7.41 6.63
N TYR A 103 -4.52 8.00 7.75
CA TYR A 103 -4.96 7.61 9.08
C TYR A 103 -6.08 8.53 9.60
N PRO A 104 -7.12 7.99 10.24
CA PRO A 104 -7.34 6.56 10.54
C PRO A 104 -8.07 5.78 9.44
N ASP A 105 -8.65 6.45 8.45
CA ASP A 105 -9.61 5.87 7.49
C ASP A 105 -9.10 4.62 6.76
N SER A 106 -7.80 4.54 6.46
CA SER A 106 -7.21 3.40 5.77
C SER A 106 -7.10 2.12 6.62
N LEU A 107 -7.32 2.17 7.93
CA LEU A 107 -7.31 0.95 8.76
C LEU A 107 -8.49 0.04 8.44
N GLN A 108 -9.68 0.64 8.34
CA GLN A 108 -10.89 -0.08 7.95
C GLN A 108 -10.77 -0.57 6.50
N LEU A 109 -10.21 0.25 5.61
CA LEU A 109 -9.91 -0.14 4.24
C LEU A 109 -8.99 -1.37 4.18
N LEU A 110 -7.90 -1.41 4.96
CA LEU A 110 -6.98 -2.56 5.00
C LEU A 110 -7.71 -3.85 5.41
N ASN A 111 -8.52 -3.80 6.48
CA ASN A 111 -9.27 -4.98 6.91
C ASN A 111 -10.27 -5.47 5.87
N ASN A 112 -11.03 -4.53 5.31
CA ASN A 112 -12.03 -4.83 4.29
C ASN A 112 -11.37 -5.36 3.02
N TYR A 113 -10.27 -4.75 2.59
CA TYR A 113 -9.53 -5.14 1.40
C TYR A 113 -9.16 -6.61 1.44
N HIS A 114 -8.69 -7.12 2.58
CA HIS A 114 -8.33 -8.53 2.72
C HIS A 114 -9.47 -9.44 3.21
N SER A 115 -10.73 -9.00 3.17
CA SER A 115 -11.88 -9.86 3.46
C SER A 115 -12.21 -10.75 2.25
N ASP A 116 -12.70 -11.96 2.50
CA ASP A 116 -13.11 -12.89 1.43
C ASP A 116 -14.15 -12.27 0.49
N GLU A 117 -15.06 -11.48 1.03
CA GLU A 117 -16.10 -10.78 0.26
C GLU A 117 -15.50 -9.75 -0.69
N PHE A 118 -14.58 -8.91 -0.21
CA PHE A 118 -13.94 -7.91 -1.06
C PHE A 118 -13.00 -8.55 -2.10
N GLN A 119 -12.24 -9.56 -1.71
CA GLN A 119 -11.38 -10.31 -2.63
C GLN A 119 -12.19 -11.02 -3.71
N SER A 120 -13.34 -11.62 -3.36
CA SER A 120 -14.26 -12.21 -4.35
C SER A 120 -14.83 -11.14 -5.29
N TYR A 121 -15.14 -9.96 -4.76
CA TYR A 121 -15.59 -8.83 -5.59
C TYR A 121 -14.48 -8.36 -6.55
N LEU A 122 -13.24 -8.18 -6.09
CA LEU A 122 -12.11 -7.84 -6.94
C LEU A 122 -11.91 -8.88 -8.05
N GLN A 123 -11.91 -10.17 -7.70
CA GLN A 123 -11.80 -11.26 -8.67
C GLN A 123 -12.90 -11.23 -9.72
N SER A 124 -14.12 -10.83 -9.36
CA SER A 124 -15.23 -10.69 -10.32
C SER A 124 -15.01 -9.56 -11.34
N LEU A 125 -14.26 -8.52 -10.98
CA LEU A 125 -13.93 -7.39 -11.87
C LEU A 125 -12.88 -7.77 -12.92
N VAL A 126 -12.03 -8.75 -12.60
CA VAL A 126 -10.93 -9.23 -13.45
C VAL A 126 -11.19 -10.65 -13.96
N ALA A 127 -12.46 -11.05 -14.06
CA ALA A 127 -12.83 -12.36 -14.60
C ALA A 127 -12.27 -12.53 -16.04
N GLY A 128 -11.45 -13.56 -16.23
CA GLY A 128 -10.76 -13.82 -17.50
C GLY A 128 -9.30 -13.35 -17.54
N PHE A 129 -8.81 -12.70 -16.49
CA PHE A 129 -7.39 -12.41 -16.31
C PHE A 129 -6.74 -13.46 -15.40
N ALA A 130 -5.47 -13.77 -15.65
CA ALA A 130 -4.64 -14.62 -14.80
C ALA A 130 -3.73 -13.76 -13.91
N PRO A 131 -3.30 -14.23 -12.72
CA PRO A 131 -2.22 -13.58 -11.97
C PRO A 131 -0.95 -13.45 -12.82
N THR A 132 -0.17 -12.38 -12.59
CA THR A 132 1.08 -12.12 -13.32
C THR A 132 2.23 -11.83 -12.35
N ASP A 133 3.45 -12.09 -12.80
CA ASP A 133 4.70 -11.74 -12.09
C ASP A 133 5.17 -10.31 -12.45
N SER A 134 4.39 -9.57 -13.24
CA SER A 134 4.74 -8.21 -13.64
C SER A 134 4.76 -7.26 -12.43
N PRO A 135 5.84 -6.51 -12.17
CA PRO A 135 6.00 -5.74 -10.93
C PRO A 135 5.04 -4.55 -10.78
N PHE A 136 4.30 -4.21 -11.84
CA PHE A 136 3.34 -3.11 -11.87
C PHE A 136 1.88 -3.57 -11.95
N ALA A 137 1.61 -4.88 -12.03
CA ALA A 137 0.27 -5.42 -12.28
C ALA A 137 0.01 -6.66 -11.44
N ASP A 138 -1.27 -6.88 -11.13
CA ASP A 138 -1.74 -8.02 -10.34
C ASP A 138 -2.33 -9.10 -11.25
N TYR A 139 -2.87 -8.69 -12.41
CA TYR A 139 -3.47 -9.58 -13.38
C TYR A 139 -3.10 -9.26 -14.82
N GLU A 140 -3.19 -10.26 -15.70
CA GLU A 140 -2.82 -10.21 -17.11
C GLU A 140 -3.77 -11.04 -17.98
N ALA A 141 -4.14 -10.48 -19.13
CA ALA A 141 -4.76 -11.16 -20.27
C ALA A 141 -3.92 -10.87 -21.53
N ASP A 142 -4.26 -11.40 -22.71
CA ASP A 142 -3.40 -11.27 -23.91
C ASP A 142 -2.99 -9.83 -24.25
N ASP A 143 -3.93 -8.87 -24.24
CA ASP A 143 -3.71 -7.48 -24.65
C ASP A 143 -3.84 -6.42 -23.54
N GLU A 144 -3.98 -6.85 -22.28
CA GLU A 144 -4.22 -5.95 -21.15
C GLU A 144 -3.59 -6.46 -19.84
N TYR A 145 -3.07 -5.52 -19.04
CA TYR A 145 -2.71 -5.70 -17.64
C TYR A 145 -3.73 -5.00 -16.74
N VAL A 146 -3.90 -5.52 -15.53
CA VAL A 146 -4.69 -4.88 -14.47
C VAL A 146 -3.82 -4.66 -13.24
N ALA A 147 -3.73 -3.41 -12.79
CA ALA A 147 -3.02 -3.01 -11.57
C ALA A 147 -4.02 -2.61 -10.48
N ASP A 148 -3.96 -3.26 -9.33
CA ASP A 148 -4.67 -2.86 -8.12
C ASP A 148 -3.84 -1.84 -7.34
N LEU A 149 -4.36 -0.61 -7.28
CA LEU A 149 -3.77 0.53 -6.58
C LEU A 149 -4.64 1.04 -5.43
N ILE A 150 -5.61 0.26 -4.94
CA ILE A 150 -6.52 0.65 -3.86
C ILE A 150 -5.75 1.05 -2.60
N LEU A 151 -4.72 0.27 -2.23
CA LEU A 151 -3.88 0.51 -1.05
C LEU A 151 -2.72 1.49 -1.30
N ASN A 152 -2.68 2.15 -2.47
CA ASN A 152 -1.68 3.15 -2.83
C ASN A 152 -0.23 2.64 -2.63
N ASP A 153 0.06 1.48 -3.22
CA ASP A 153 1.40 0.90 -3.24
C ASP A 153 2.32 1.68 -4.18
N ILE A 154 3.32 2.32 -3.59
CA ILE A 154 4.26 3.20 -4.30
C ILE A 154 5.23 2.41 -5.18
N VAL A 155 5.61 1.21 -4.77
CA VAL A 155 6.53 0.37 -5.56
C VAL A 155 5.87 0.00 -6.88
N LYS A 156 4.60 -0.42 -6.84
CA LYS A 156 3.78 -0.70 -8.02
C LYS A 156 3.52 0.56 -8.86
N ILE A 157 3.20 1.69 -8.24
CA ILE A 157 3.00 2.99 -8.94
C ILE A 157 4.25 3.40 -9.72
N ASN A 158 5.44 3.28 -9.11
CA ASN A 158 6.70 3.63 -9.76
C ASN A 158 7.02 2.69 -10.92
N SER A 159 6.83 1.38 -10.72
CA SER A 159 6.98 0.38 -11.77
C SER A 159 6.03 0.63 -12.94
N LEU A 160 4.78 1.04 -12.65
CA LEU A 160 3.79 1.39 -13.65
C LEU A 160 4.17 2.67 -14.42
N ALA A 161 4.71 3.68 -13.72
CA ALA A 161 5.21 4.89 -14.36
C ALA A 161 6.35 4.59 -15.33
N ALA A 162 7.28 3.70 -14.95
CA ALA A 162 8.34 3.22 -15.84
C ALA A 162 7.77 2.51 -17.07
N TYR A 163 6.75 1.66 -16.90
CA TYR A 163 6.07 0.99 -18.02
C TYR A 163 5.50 1.99 -19.03
N PHE A 164 4.79 3.02 -18.58
CA PHE A 164 4.25 4.05 -19.48
C PHE A 164 5.34 4.90 -20.13
N HIS A 165 6.43 5.17 -19.43
CA HIS A 165 7.57 5.91 -19.99
C HIS A 165 8.22 5.18 -21.17
N LEU A 166 8.30 3.84 -21.10
CA LEU A 166 8.89 2.99 -22.14
C LEU A 166 7.96 2.75 -23.35
N GLN A 167 6.75 3.31 -23.36
CA GLN A 167 5.78 3.24 -24.47
C GLN A 167 5.44 1.81 -24.92
N HIS A 168 5.29 0.89 -23.96
CA HIS A 168 4.84 -0.46 -24.25
C HIS A 168 3.43 -0.49 -24.88
N ARG A 169 3.14 -1.54 -25.65
CA ARG A 169 1.92 -1.63 -26.46
C ARG A 169 0.72 -2.20 -25.72
N LYS A 170 0.94 -2.96 -24.64
CA LYS A 170 -0.12 -3.65 -23.92
C LYS A 170 -0.88 -2.63 -23.05
N LYS A 171 -2.21 -2.70 -23.06
CA LYS A 171 -3.05 -1.74 -22.33
C LYS A 171 -2.91 -1.98 -20.83
N VAL A 172 -3.22 -0.95 -20.03
CA VAL A 172 -3.31 -1.09 -18.57
C VAL A 172 -4.63 -0.54 -18.09
N SER A 173 -5.32 -1.35 -17.29
CA SER A 173 -6.43 -0.94 -16.43
C SER A 173 -5.95 -0.78 -15.00
N ILE A 174 -6.40 0.26 -14.31
CA ILE A 174 -6.09 0.53 -12.91
C ILE A 174 -7.36 0.38 -12.09
N ILE A 175 -7.32 -0.48 -11.08
CA ILE A 175 -8.35 -0.54 -10.04
C ILE A 175 -7.97 0.47 -8.95
N CYS A 176 -8.88 1.40 -8.65
CA CYS A 176 -8.67 2.40 -7.60
C CYS A 176 -10.00 2.82 -6.98
N LEU A 177 -9.92 3.48 -5.83
CA LEU A 177 -11.07 4.06 -5.16
C LEU A 177 -11.58 5.32 -5.86
N ASP A 178 -12.86 5.67 -5.67
CA ASP A 178 -13.43 6.90 -6.25
C ASP A 178 -12.67 8.16 -5.84
N SER A 179 -12.21 8.23 -4.59
CA SER A 179 -11.36 9.29 -4.04
C SER A 179 -9.97 9.38 -4.68
N GLN A 180 -9.50 8.33 -5.34
CA GLN A 180 -8.20 8.27 -6.01
C GLN A 180 -8.29 8.58 -7.50
N LYS A 181 -9.50 8.64 -8.07
CA LYS A 181 -9.75 8.75 -9.51
C LYS A 181 -9.00 9.91 -10.18
N GLU A 182 -9.10 11.11 -9.61
CA GLU A 182 -8.50 12.32 -10.19
C GLU A 182 -6.96 12.23 -10.19
N LEU A 183 -6.39 11.74 -9.08
CA LEU A 183 -4.95 11.51 -8.96
C LEU A 183 -4.47 10.47 -9.98
N MET A 184 -5.17 9.34 -10.11
CA MET A 184 -4.82 8.30 -11.08
C MET A 184 -4.97 8.77 -12.52
N GLN A 185 -6.01 9.55 -12.85
CA GLN A 185 -6.17 10.13 -14.19
C GLN A 185 -5.05 11.09 -14.53
N SER A 186 -4.62 11.91 -13.57
CA SER A 186 -3.55 12.87 -13.76
C SER A 186 -2.19 12.17 -13.95
N ARG A 187 -1.94 11.07 -13.22
CA ARG A 187 -0.67 10.33 -13.28
C ARG A 187 -0.58 9.40 -14.49
N PHE A 188 -1.67 8.71 -14.82
CA PHE A 188 -1.73 7.68 -15.86
C PHE A 188 -2.88 7.97 -16.85
N PRO A 189 -2.79 9.04 -17.65
CA PRO A 189 -3.91 9.50 -18.47
C PRO A 189 -4.35 8.49 -19.54
N SER A 190 -3.44 7.61 -19.97
CA SER A 190 -3.69 6.57 -20.97
C SER A 190 -4.24 5.26 -20.36
N ALA A 191 -4.26 5.12 -19.04
CA ALA A 191 -4.78 3.94 -18.38
C ALA A 191 -6.31 3.99 -18.31
N ARG A 192 -6.98 2.86 -18.52
CA ARG A 192 -8.40 2.72 -18.19
C ARG A 192 -8.55 2.64 -16.67
N GLN A 193 -9.61 3.24 -16.13
CA GLN A 193 -9.88 3.16 -14.69
C GLN A 193 -11.09 2.26 -14.38
N ILE A 194 -10.92 1.37 -13.42
CA ILE A 194 -11.96 0.56 -12.79
C ILE A 194 -12.18 1.13 -11.39
N ILE A 195 -13.25 1.89 -11.21
CA ILE A 195 -13.48 2.68 -10.00
C ILE A 195 -14.31 1.87 -9.00
N ILE A 196 -13.80 1.74 -7.78
CA ILE A 196 -14.52 1.16 -6.64
C ILE A 196 -15.04 2.29 -5.74
N PRO A 197 -16.34 2.31 -5.40
CA PRO A 197 -16.87 3.32 -4.50
C PRO A 197 -16.22 3.27 -3.12
N ASN A 198 -15.89 4.42 -2.52
CA ASN A 198 -15.31 4.50 -1.17
C ASN A 198 -16.21 3.79 -0.14
N LYS A 199 -17.53 3.85 -0.29
CA LYS A 199 -18.48 3.17 0.60
C LYS A 199 -18.38 1.64 0.57
N LYS A 200 -17.93 1.05 -0.56
CA LYS A 200 -17.66 -0.40 -0.65
C LYS A 200 -16.30 -0.78 -0.05
N GLY A 201 -15.37 0.17 0.04
CA GLY A 201 -14.07 -0.01 0.68
C GLY A 201 -14.05 0.31 2.19
N VAL A 202 -14.96 1.17 2.68
CA VAL A 202 -14.94 1.69 4.05
C VAL A 202 -16.20 1.31 4.84
N ASP A 203 -17.42 1.51 4.34
CA ASP A 203 -18.63 1.47 5.20
C ASP A 203 -19.65 0.33 4.97
N SER A 204 -19.54 -0.46 3.89
CA SER A 204 -20.69 -1.30 3.49
C SER A 204 -20.87 -2.62 4.25
N PHE A 205 -19.98 -2.99 5.17
CA PHE A 205 -20.01 -4.33 5.78
C PHE A 205 -20.25 -4.34 7.29
N ALA A 206 -20.23 -3.17 7.96
CA ALA A 206 -20.53 -3.05 9.39
C ALA A 206 -22.04 -3.06 9.72
N ARG A 207 -22.93 -3.32 8.76
CA ARG A 207 -24.39 -3.35 8.98
C ARG A 207 -25.05 -4.59 8.37
N ARG A 208 -24.59 -5.76 8.77
CA ARG A 208 -25.37 -7.01 8.72
C ARG A 208 -25.03 -7.88 9.93
N THR A 209 -25.46 -7.42 11.10
CA THR A 209 -25.73 -8.25 12.27
C THR A 209 -27.12 -7.93 12.78
#